data_AF-A0A0M6WHQ9-F1
#
_entry.id   AF-A0A0M6WHQ9-F1
#
_cell.length_a   1.000
_cell.length_b   1.000
_cell.length_c   1.000
_cell.angle_alpha   90.00
_cell.angle_beta   90.00
_cell.angle_gamma   90.00
#
_symmetry.space_group_name_H-M   'P 1'
#
loop_
_entity.id
_entity.type
_entity.pdbx_description
1 polymer ?
#
loop_
_entity_poly.entity_id
_entity_poly.type
_entity_poly.pdbx_seq_one_letter_code
_entity_poly.pdbx_strand_id
1 'polypeptide(L)'
;MNSEIAKSRIGEVIRIDTVTSTQADFLATHVPVQNIHIRKKWDSKTDKVMSEEKVFNKYVLNTENEHQFIIVIGSSGAGKSHLIRWFAARLEQSAPENEVVLFVRRSDNSLKGTIKQLLELPEVANIPNKAVYDRLVRATSTIDNKKLKDMIYQNFIVEIKNDENDEIISNNEKKRLVELLQYEQFQLNLMKEEGAIDRIYQKVAENETGDSRDVMALFETSDFEVDVNFCDDMYTNGAAKNAMKMANAILADDEMPERLADYMNTLVNEVIQTCAGLEPGDFEQVFVEIRKEIKRQGKNLTLLIEDITAFTGVNVALLNVLTTEHTGMYESQELCRISSIVGTTEKYFNVNFMDNHKDRVTQFFVIPNDVFGEDQNSLYEFVGRYLNAMSLRGDVLDDWAKNGASMKEYPIHKGEEKSLWDTIEIAKGKELSLFPFTKKAITNLYMCILQPDYRTPRYLLRDVIERAMRNYLFKKESFPEFTIERINDIPFESLYVSTYIHQQVEESQADRVERFIRVWGNASDLEYEENGIKYLGGMPIEFFDDLGIPTFTGRKGDKPVKVSVEPIKQLSDSPDITQPPEPIVPKVDPAMADFLLGQRTLQIWIELNRCAMAFEGCGAVFSLT
;
A
#
# COMPACT_ATOMS: atom_id res chain seq x y z
N MET A 1 -22.29 16.09 1.15
CA MET A 1 -20.95 16.59 1.42
C MET A 1 -20.93 18.12 1.51
N ASN A 2 -20.23 18.69 2.49
CA ASN A 2 -19.90 20.12 2.50
C ASN A 2 -18.68 20.33 1.59
N SER A 3 -18.90 20.85 0.37
CA SER A 3 -17.84 20.98 -0.63
C SER A 3 -16.75 21.99 -0.28
N GLU A 4 -17.05 23.00 0.54
CA GLU A 4 -16.04 23.96 1.00
C GLU A 4 -15.08 23.32 1.99
N ILE A 5 -15.60 22.60 2.99
CA ILE A 5 -14.79 21.84 3.95
C ILE A 5 -14.03 20.73 3.23
N ALA A 6 -14.69 19.98 2.33
CA ALA A 6 -14.04 18.90 1.61
C ALA A 6 -12.88 19.38 0.73
N LYS A 7 -12.99 20.57 0.09
CA LYS A 7 -11.88 21.19 -0.66
C LYS A 7 -10.67 21.48 0.20
N SER A 8 -10.86 22.00 1.42
CA SER A 8 -9.73 22.29 2.33
C SER A 8 -9.16 21.01 2.95
N ARG A 9 -10.01 20.01 3.22
CA ARG A 9 -9.63 18.81 3.98
C ARG A 9 -9.21 17.62 3.14
N ILE A 10 -9.51 17.56 1.84
CA ILE A 10 -9.16 16.39 1.01
C ILE A 10 -7.68 16.03 1.10
N GLY A 11 -6.78 17.02 1.08
CA GLY A 11 -5.34 16.80 1.23
C GLY A 11 -4.88 16.48 2.66
N GLU A 12 -5.73 16.65 3.68
CA GLU A 12 -5.46 16.27 5.07
C GLU A 12 -5.93 14.84 5.35
N VAL A 13 -7.13 14.50 4.86
CA VAL A 13 -7.80 13.22 5.10
C VAL A 13 -7.28 12.14 4.14
N ILE A 14 -7.12 12.47 2.86
CA ILE A 14 -6.54 11.57 1.86
C ILE A 14 -5.03 11.80 1.84
N ARG A 15 -4.34 11.24 2.84
CA ARG A 15 -2.88 11.14 2.88
C ARG A 15 -2.50 9.67 2.85
N ILE A 16 -1.93 9.26 1.72
CA ILE A 16 -1.51 7.89 1.46
C ILE A 16 -0.38 7.46 2.42
N ASP A 17 0.40 8.44 2.87
CA ASP A 17 1.41 8.26 3.90
C ASP A 17 0.81 8.52 5.28
N THR A 18 0.75 7.47 6.09
CA THR A 18 0.25 7.42 7.48
C THR A 18 0.95 8.37 8.45
N VAL A 19 1.94 9.13 7.99
CA VAL A 19 2.84 9.98 8.77
C VAL A 19 2.13 11.22 9.35
N THR A 20 1.17 11.79 8.64
CA THR A 20 0.64 13.14 8.94
C THR A 20 -0.87 13.23 9.09
N SER A 21 -1.62 12.14 8.91
CA SER A 21 -3.03 12.14 9.31
C SER A 21 -3.13 12.24 10.82
N THR A 22 -3.98 13.12 11.32
CA THR A 22 -4.25 13.25 12.75
C THR A 22 -4.75 11.91 13.30
N GLN A 23 -4.55 11.65 14.60
CA GLN A 23 -5.12 10.46 15.22
C GLN A 23 -6.64 10.43 15.05
N ALA A 24 -7.29 11.60 15.08
CA ALA A 24 -8.72 11.76 14.86
C ALA A 24 -9.15 11.32 13.45
N ASP A 25 -8.46 11.80 12.41
CA ASP A 25 -8.76 11.41 11.02
C ASP A 25 -8.54 9.92 10.80
N PHE A 26 -7.45 9.37 11.35
CA PHE A 26 -7.17 7.94 11.30
C PHE A 26 -8.29 7.11 11.93
N LEU A 27 -8.73 7.47 13.14
CA LEU A 27 -9.82 6.76 13.83
C LEU A 27 -11.15 6.91 13.10
N ALA A 28 -11.40 8.07 12.47
CA ALA A 28 -12.62 8.32 11.72
C ALA A 28 -12.70 7.43 10.46
N THR A 29 -11.61 7.37 9.70
CA THR A 29 -11.54 6.65 8.42
C THR A 29 -11.25 5.16 8.56
N HIS A 30 -10.86 4.70 9.74
CA HIS A 30 -10.52 3.30 9.99
C HIS A 30 -11.73 2.37 9.78
N VAL A 31 -11.55 1.38 8.88
CA VAL A 31 -12.44 0.23 8.71
C VAL A 31 -11.78 -0.99 9.35
N PRO A 32 -12.47 -1.70 10.26
CA PRO A 32 -11.90 -2.85 10.95
C PRO A 32 -11.50 -4.00 10.01
N VAL A 33 -10.29 -4.53 10.17
CA VAL A 33 -9.83 -5.71 9.43
C VAL A 33 -10.46 -6.98 10.04
N GLN A 34 -11.28 -7.68 9.25
CA GLN A 34 -12.01 -8.87 9.72
C GLN A 34 -11.27 -10.19 9.49
N ASN A 35 -10.42 -10.24 8.46
CA ASN A 35 -9.83 -11.48 7.97
C ASN A 35 -8.32 -11.54 8.23
N ILE A 36 -7.91 -11.44 9.50
CA ILE A 36 -6.50 -11.62 9.88
C ILE A 36 -6.24 -13.12 10.06
N HIS A 37 -5.34 -13.67 9.26
CA HIS A 37 -4.93 -15.07 9.33
C HIS A 37 -3.83 -15.25 10.38
N ILE A 38 -4.13 -15.98 11.45
CA ILE A 38 -3.19 -16.22 12.55
C ILE A 38 -2.50 -17.56 12.35
N ARG A 39 -1.16 -17.54 12.26
CA ARG A 39 -0.30 -18.74 12.15
C ARG A 39 0.70 -18.81 13.29
N LYS A 40 0.95 -20.01 13.80
CA LYS A 40 2.03 -20.27 14.78
C LYS A 40 3.40 -20.47 14.15
N LYS A 41 3.42 -21.03 12.94
CA LYS A 41 4.62 -21.25 12.13
C LYS A 41 4.36 -20.71 10.74
N TRP A 42 5.39 -20.20 10.10
CA TRP A 42 5.28 -19.61 8.77
C TRP A 42 4.71 -20.59 7.73
N ASP A 43 5.24 -21.82 7.70
CA ASP A 43 4.82 -22.87 6.74
C ASP A 43 3.55 -23.64 7.15
N SER A 44 2.83 -23.17 8.18
CA SER A 44 1.62 -23.86 8.64
C SER A 44 0.47 -23.66 7.65
N LYS A 45 -0.22 -24.76 7.31
CA LYS A 45 -1.43 -24.74 6.46
C LYS A 45 -2.73 -24.45 7.23
N THR A 46 -2.65 -24.40 8.57
CA THR A 46 -3.81 -24.17 9.43
C THR A 46 -3.85 -22.72 9.88
N ASP A 47 -4.74 -21.94 9.26
CA ASP A 47 -4.95 -20.53 9.60
C ASP A 47 -6.18 -20.40 10.48
N LYS A 48 -6.05 -19.71 11.62
CA LYS A 48 -7.24 -19.24 12.34
C LYS A 48 -7.54 -17.83 11.87
N VAL A 49 -8.71 -17.60 11.31
CA VAL A 49 -9.15 -16.26 10.91
C VAL A 49 -9.77 -15.54 12.11
N MET A 50 -9.31 -14.32 12.39
CA MET A 50 -9.78 -13.48 13.50
C MET A 50 -9.92 -12.02 13.06
N SER A 51 -10.89 -11.32 13.64
CA SER A 51 -10.99 -9.86 13.51
C SER A 51 -9.92 -9.16 14.34
N GLU A 52 -9.56 -7.95 13.95
CA GLU A 52 -8.58 -7.12 14.68
C GLU A 52 -8.87 -6.96 16.17
N GLU A 53 -10.14 -6.83 16.57
CA GLU A 53 -10.57 -6.75 17.98
C GLU A 53 -10.26 -8.02 18.74
N LYS A 54 -10.52 -9.18 18.14
CA LYS A 54 -10.21 -10.46 18.77
C LYS A 54 -8.70 -10.68 18.82
N VAL A 55 -7.96 -10.23 17.81
CA VAL A 55 -6.49 -10.28 17.79
C VAL A 55 -5.91 -9.39 18.87
N PHE A 56 -6.43 -8.17 19.01
CA PHE A 56 -6.00 -7.21 20.01
C PHE A 56 -6.16 -7.75 21.43
N ASN A 57 -7.37 -8.15 21.79
CA ASN A 57 -7.68 -8.62 23.13
C ASN A 57 -6.94 -9.91 23.49
N LYS A 58 -6.66 -10.77 22.51
CA LYS A 58 -6.01 -12.06 22.74
C LYS A 58 -4.48 -11.97 22.79
N TYR A 59 -3.88 -11.22 21.87
CA TYR A 59 -2.42 -11.24 21.67
C TYR A 59 -1.77 -9.92 22.08
N VAL A 60 -2.31 -8.80 21.58
CA VAL A 60 -1.68 -7.47 21.72
C VAL A 60 -1.78 -6.93 23.14
N LEU A 61 -2.93 -7.09 23.80
CA LEU A 61 -3.12 -6.67 25.19
C LEU A 61 -2.22 -7.46 26.16
N ASN A 62 -1.76 -8.64 25.75
CA ASN A 62 -0.81 -9.50 26.47
C ASN A 62 -1.16 -9.66 27.97
N THR A 63 -2.41 -10.04 28.26
CA THR A 63 -2.89 -10.21 29.64
C THR A 63 -2.16 -11.29 30.42
N GLU A 64 -1.60 -12.28 29.72
CA GLU A 64 -0.76 -13.35 30.28
C GLU A 64 0.67 -12.86 30.60
N ASN A 65 1.02 -11.65 30.17
CA ASN A 65 2.32 -11.01 30.37
C ASN A 65 3.52 -11.85 29.89
N GLU A 66 3.33 -12.59 28.80
CA GLU A 66 4.37 -13.43 28.21
C GLU A 66 5.28 -12.60 27.29
N HIS A 67 6.53 -13.04 27.12
CA HIS A 67 7.36 -12.53 26.03
C HIS A 67 6.75 -12.94 24.69
N GLN A 68 6.66 -11.99 23.76
CA GLN A 68 6.11 -12.25 22.43
C GLN A 68 6.94 -11.57 21.35
N PHE A 69 7.13 -12.26 20.24
CA PHE A 69 7.59 -11.69 18.99
C PHE A 69 6.61 -12.03 17.87
N ILE A 70 5.80 -11.05 17.47
CA ILE A 70 4.72 -11.18 16.49
C ILE A 70 5.10 -10.44 15.21
N ILE A 71 4.92 -11.11 14.08
CA ILE A 71 5.16 -10.51 12.77
C ILE A 71 3.82 -10.32 12.04
N VAL A 72 3.59 -9.10 11.54
CA VAL A 72 2.46 -8.74 10.68
C VAL A 72 2.93 -8.75 9.22
N ILE A 73 2.40 -9.66 8.41
CA ILE A 73 2.81 -9.90 7.01
C ILE A 73 1.66 -9.58 6.06
N GLY A 74 2.01 -9.06 4.88
CA GLY A 74 1.07 -8.67 3.83
C GLY A 74 1.77 -7.86 2.74
N SER A 75 1.16 -7.73 1.56
CA SER A 75 1.70 -6.92 0.47
C SER A 75 1.76 -5.43 0.79
N SER A 76 2.48 -4.66 -0.04
CA SER A 76 2.51 -3.20 0.09
C SER A 76 1.09 -2.63 -0.08
N GLY A 77 0.69 -1.73 0.81
CA GLY A 77 -0.65 -1.13 0.79
C GLY A 77 -1.79 -1.97 1.39
N ALA A 78 -1.57 -3.25 1.75
CA ALA A 78 -2.61 -4.13 2.32
C ALA A 78 -3.15 -3.72 3.70
N GLY A 79 -2.54 -2.73 4.37
CA GLY A 79 -3.00 -2.23 5.67
C GLY A 79 -2.22 -2.71 6.91
N LYS A 80 -1.01 -3.29 6.75
CA LYS A 80 -0.16 -3.71 7.88
C LYS A 80 0.15 -2.58 8.87
N SER A 81 0.71 -1.48 8.37
CA SER A 81 1.06 -0.31 9.18
C SER A 81 -0.21 0.32 9.78
N HIS A 82 -1.33 0.29 9.04
CA HIS A 82 -2.64 0.72 9.54
C HIS A 82 -3.11 -0.11 10.73
N LEU A 83 -2.98 -1.45 10.66
CA LEU A 83 -3.32 -2.36 11.76
C LEU A 83 -2.43 -2.14 12.99
N ILE A 84 -1.12 -1.97 12.79
CA ILE A 84 -0.18 -1.72 13.90
C ILE A 84 -0.44 -0.35 14.54
N ARG A 85 -0.73 0.68 13.74
CA ARG A 85 -1.15 2.00 14.23
C ARG A 85 -2.46 1.91 15.02
N TRP A 86 -3.39 1.07 14.59
CA TRP A 86 -4.63 0.83 15.33
C TRP A 86 -4.34 0.14 16.67
N PHE A 87 -3.45 -0.85 16.73
CA PHE A 87 -2.98 -1.45 17.98
C PHE A 87 -2.38 -0.40 18.92
N ALA A 88 -1.55 0.52 18.41
CA ALA A 88 -0.96 1.60 19.21
C ALA A 88 -2.04 2.48 19.83
N ALA A 89 -2.98 2.97 19.02
CA ALA A 89 -4.08 3.83 19.48
C ALA A 89 -4.98 3.13 20.52
N ARG A 90 -5.14 1.80 20.41
CA ARG A 90 -5.88 1.01 21.40
C ARG A 90 -5.11 0.81 22.70
N LEU A 91 -3.82 0.51 22.61
CA LEU A 91 -2.96 0.38 23.79
C LEU A 91 -2.84 1.68 24.57
N GLU A 92 -2.81 2.85 23.92
CA GLU A 92 -2.84 4.16 24.62
C GLU A 92 -4.04 4.30 25.57
N GLN A 93 -5.16 3.62 25.29
CA GLN A 93 -6.39 3.70 26.09
C GLN A 93 -6.55 2.55 27.08
N SER A 94 -5.99 1.37 26.78
CA SER A 94 -6.28 0.14 27.52
C SER A 94 -5.05 -0.57 28.09
N ALA A 95 -3.84 -0.07 27.82
CA ALA A 95 -2.63 -0.69 28.35
C ALA A 95 -2.60 -0.58 29.89
N PRO A 96 -2.09 -1.63 30.57
CA PRO A 96 -1.83 -1.56 32.01
C PRO A 96 -0.89 -0.41 32.37
N GLU A 97 -1.03 0.17 33.58
CA GLU A 97 -0.16 1.29 34.04
C GLU A 97 1.34 0.93 34.07
N ASN A 98 1.66 -0.35 34.20
CA ASN A 98 3.02 -0.86 34.19
C ASN A 98 3.53 -1.23 32.79
N GLU A 99 2.81 -0.85 31.73
CA GLU A 99 3.20 -1.08 30.34
C GLU A 99 3.72 0.20 29.69
N VAL A 100 4.98 0.18 29.25
CA VAL A 100 5.55 1.23 28.40
C VAL A 100 5.28 0.83 26.94
N VAL A 101 4.51 1.64 26.23
CA VAL A 101 4.19 1.40 24.82
C VAL A 101 5.02 2.33 23.96
N LEU A 102 5.88 1.77 23.11
CA LEU A 102 6.62 2.52 22.11
C LEU A 102 6.12 2.16 20.72
N PHE A 103 5.72 3.18 19.97
CA PHE A 103 5.26 3.06 18.59
C PHE A 103 6.23 3.75 17.64
N VAL A 104 6.94 2.94 16.85
CA VAL A 104 7.89 3.38 15.83
C VAL A 104 7.16 3.48 14.50
N ARG A 105 7.00 4.72 14.03
CA ARG A 105 6.32 5.05 12.78
C ARG A 105 7.24 4.99 11.58
N ARG A 106 6.63 4.80 10.41
CA ARG A 106 7.32 4.78 9.12
C ARG A 106 8.09 6.06 8.78
N SER A 107 7.63 7.22 9.24
CA SER A 107 8.30 8.50 8.97
C SER A 107 9.63 8.66 9.66
N ASP A 108 9.77 7.99 10.79
CA ASP A 108 10.90 8.18 11.69
C ASP A 108 11.91 7.03 11.49
N ASN A 109 11.76 6.32 10.38
CA ASN A 109 12.44 5.10 9.94
C ASN A 109 13.93 5.24 9.63
N SER A 110 14.61 6.24 10.20
CA SER A 110 16.06 6.17 10.31
C SER A 110 16.40 5.44 11.60
N LEU A 111 17.45 4.62 11.55
CA LEU A 111 17.97 3.93 12.73
C LEU A 111 18.22 4.90 13.90
N LYS A 112 18.80 6.06 13.59
CA LYS A 112 19.04 7.15 14.54
C LYS A 112 17.73 7.69 15.14
N GLY A 113 16.74 7.97 14.30
CA GLY A 113 15.43 8.48 14.71
C GLY A 113 14.77 7.56 15.73
N THR A 114 14.80 6.25 15.49
CA THR A 114 14.23 5.28 16.42
C THR A 114 14.98 5.20 17.76
N ILE A 115 16.31 5.20 17.73
CA ILE A 115 17.12 5.24 18.97
C ILE A 115 16.81 6.52 19.76
N LYS A 116 16.67 7.65 19.08
CA LYS A 116 16.29 8.92 19.71
C LYS A 116 14.93 8.83 20.40
N GLN A 117 13.92 8.27 19.74
CA GLN A 117 12.59 8.07 20.34
C GLN A 117 12.63 7.20 21.59
N LEU A 118 13.41 6.11 21.56
CA LEU A 118 13.62 5.25 22.71
C LEU A 118 14.24 6.01 23.90
N LEU A 119 15.21 6.87 23.62
CA LEU A 119 15.94 7.65 24.64
C LEU A 119 15.12 8.83 25.20
N GLU A 120 14.13 9.31 24.45
CA GLU A 120 13.22 10.38 24.87
C GLU A 120 12.11 9.88 25.81
N LEU A 121 11.95 8.56 25.98
CA LEU A 121 11.00 7.98 26.92
C LEU A 121 11.31 8.46 28.36
N PRO A 122 10.32 8.93 29.13
CA PRO A 122 10.51 9.34 30.53
C PRO A 122 11.17 8.27 31.39
N GLU A 123 10.82 7.01 31.15
CA GLU A 123 11.38 5.84 31.82
C GLU A 123 12.86 5.63 31.53
N VAL A 124 13.36 6.12 30.40
CA VAL A 124 14.72 5.92 29.89
C VAL A 124 15.62 7.15 30.14
N ALA A 125 15.05 8.26 30.64
CA ALA A 125 15.78 9.51 30.83
C ALA A 125 17.03 9.40 31.74
N ASN A 126 17.06 8.41 32.64
CA ASN A 126 18.11 8.19 33.65
C ASN A 126 19.03 7.00 33.37
N ILE A 127 19.07 6.48 32.13
CA ILE A 127 19.95 5.35 31.82
C ILE A 127 21.44 5.67 32.05
N PRO A 128 22.22 4.70 32.56
CA PRO A 128 23.67 4.84 32.71
C PRO A 128 24.35 4.99 31.33
N ASN A 129 25.59 5.49 31.24
CA ASN A 129 26.32 5.63 29.96
C ASN A 129 25.71 6.58 28.89
N LYS A 130 25.06 7.67 29.32
CA LYS A 130 24.52 8.73 28.44
C LYS A 130 25.46 9.25 27.34
N ALA A 131 26.77 9.18 27.57
CA ALA A 131 27.78 9.57 26.59
C ALA A 131 27.86 8.66 25.35
N VAL A 132 27.61 7.35 25.49
CA VAL A 132 27.53 6.41 24.36
C VAL A 132 26.31 6.74 23.51
N TYR A 133 25.19 7.05 24.16
CA TYR A 133 23.93 7.44 23.50
C TYR A 133 24.02 8.77 22.79
N ASP A 134 24.61 9.78 23.44
CA ASP A 134 24.87 11.07 22.82
C ASP A 134 25.79 10.93 21.59
N ARG A 135 26.74 9.99 21.59
CA ARG A 135 27.59 9.71 20.41
C ARG A 135 26.78 9.09 19.28
N LEU A 136 25.96 8.09 19.56
CA LEU A 136 25.08 7.41 18.58
C LEU A 136 24.12 8.40 17.90
N VAL A 137 23.62 9.40 18.64
CA VAL A 137 22.72 10.44 18.11
C VAL A 137 23.49 11.59 17.43
N ARG A 138 24.76 11.85 17.77
CA ARG A 138 25.52 12.99 17.20
C ARG A 138 26.35 12.66 15.96
N ALA A 139 26.71 11.40 15.72
CA ALA A 139 27.68 11.01 14.68
C ALA A 139 27.31 11.46 13.25
N THR A 140 26.01 11.58 12.93
CA THR A 140 25.52 11.86 11.56
C THR A 140 25.02 13.29 11.32
N SER A 141 24.77 14.09 12.37
CA SER A 141 24.16 15.43 12.23
C SER A 141 25.07 16.54 11.65
N THR A 142 26.35 16.23 11.41
CA THR A 142 27.36 17.20 10.96
C THR A 142 27.94 16.92 9.58
N ILE A 143 27.48 15.87 8.89
CA ILE A 143 28.00 15.49 7.58
C ILE A 143 27.11 16.09 6.49
N ASP A 144 27.73 16.78 5.54
CA ASP A 144 27.05 17.30 4.34
C ASP A 144 26.41 16.16 3.51
N ASN A 145 25.20 16.37 2.99
CA ASN A 145 24.42 15.34 2.29
C ASN A 145 25.18 14.72 1.11
N LYS A 146 25.88 15.54 0.32
CA LYS A 146 26.68 15.05 -0.82
C LYS A 146 27.84 14.20 -0.32
N LYS A 147 28.52 14.68 0.73
CA LYS A 147 29.61 13.95 1.36
C LYS A 147 29.17 12.60 1.93
N LEU A 148 27.99 12.50 2.53
CA LEU A 148 27.47 11.23 3.06
C LEU A 148 27.14 10.24 1.93
N LYS A 149 26.53 10.70 0.82
CA LYS A 149 26.31 9.86 -0.37
C LYS A 149 27.63 9.34 -0.95
N ASP A 150 28.63 10.20 -1.05
CA ASP A 150 29.98 9.82 -1.50
C ASP A 150 30.59 8.76 -0.55
N MET A 151 30.44 8.95 0.77
CA MET A 151 30.93 7.98 1.76
C MET A 151 30.22 6.62 1.64
N ILE A 152 28.89 6.60 1.50
CA ILE A 152 28.13 5.35 1.28
C ILE A 152 28.65 4.63 0.04
N TYR A 153 28.82 5.37 -1.06
CA TYR A 153 29.32 4.80 -2.31
C TYR A 153 30.71 4.18 -2.16
N GLN A 154 31.63 4.92 -1.53
CA GLN A 154 33.01 4.45 -1.33
C GLN A 154 33.07 3.26 -0.37
N ASN A 155 32.22 3.23 0.66
CA ASN A 155 32.15 2.09 1.57
C ASN A 155 31.72 0.81 0.84
N PHE A 156 30.75 0.86 -0.08
CA PHE A 156 30.46 -0.32 -0.92
C PHE A 156 31.70 -0.81 -1.68
N ILE A 157 32.47 0.09 -2.29
CA ILE A 157 33.70 -0.29 -3.01
C ILE A 157 34.72 -0.93 -2.06
N VAL A 158 34.82 -0.45 -0.82
CA VAL A 158 35.70 -1.02 0.21
C VAL A 158 35.23 -2.40 0.62
N GLU A 159 33.94 -2.58 0.93
CA GLU A 159 33.40 -3.88 1.34
C GLU A 159 33.56 -4.93 0.23
N ILE A 160 33.26 -4.60 -1.03
CA ILE A 160 33.43 -5.52 -2.17
C ILE A 160 34.90 -5.97 -2.33
N LYS A 161 35.87 -5.09 -2.03
CA LYS A 161 37.30 -5.42 -2.13
C LYS A 161 37.78 -6.34 -1.03
N ASN A 162 37.13 -6.33 0.13
CA ASN A 162 37.50 -7.12 1.30
C ASN A 162 36.60 -8.35 1.49
N ASP A 163 35.51 -8.47 0.73
CA ASP A 163 34.62 -9.63 0.79
C ASP A 163 35.26 -10.89 0.15
N GLU A 164 35.47 -11.91 0.97
CA GLU A 164 35.99 -13.22 0.55
C GLU A 164 34.87 -14.20 0.14
N ASN A 165 33.58 -13.84 0.30
CA ASN A 165 32.45 -14.72 0.01
C ASN A 165 32.12 -14.82 -1.48
N ASP A 166 32.41 -15.96 -2.11
CA ASP A 166 32.17 -16.19 -3.54
C ASP A 166 30.87 -16.96 -3.85
N GLU A 167 29.89 -16.99 -2.94
CA GLU A 167 28.62 -17.72 -3.13
C GLU A 167 27.74 -17.16 -4.25
N ILE A 168 27.61 -15.83 -4.36
CA ILE A 168 26.71 -15.17 -5.33
C ILE A 168 27.46 -14.78 -6.61
N ILE A 169 28.62 -14.12 -6.47
CA ILE A 169 29.50 -13.75 -7.58
C ILE A 169 30.95 -14.12 -7.26
N SER A 170 31.71 -14.47 -8.29
CA SER A 170 33.11 -14.86 -8.15
C SER A 170 34.02 -13.67 -7.86
N ASN A 171 35.18 -13.95 -7.26
CA ASN A 171 36.26 -13.00 -7.08
C ASN A 171 36.68 -12.20 -8.33
N ASN A 172 36.57 -12.81 -9.53
CA ASN A 172 36.85 -12.12 -10.79
C ASN A 172 35.72 -11.15 -11.19
N GLU A 173 34.47 -11.51 -10.90
CA GLU A 173 33.31 -10.65 -11.11
C GLU A 173 33.32 -9.47 -10.13
N LYS A 174 33.68 -9.69 -8.86
CA LYS A 174 33.88 -8.61 -7.86
C LYS A 174 34.87 -7.55 -8.34
N LYS A 175 36.03 -7.96 -8.86
CA LYS A 175 37.04 -7.02 -9.42
C LYS A 175 36.50 -6.22 -10.61
N ARG A 176 35.73 -6.87 -11.49
CA ARG A 176 35.09 -6.20 -12.63
C ARG A 176 33.99 -5.24 -12.19
N LEU A 177 33.19 -5.63 -11.20
CA LEU A 177 32.15 -4.80 -10.59
C LEU A 177 32.74 -3.54 -9.97
N VAL A 178 33.85 -3.66 -9.22
CA VAL A 178 34.57 -2.51 -8.67
C VAL A 178 35.00 -1.54 -9.76
N GLU A 179 35.56 -2.02 -10.87
CA GLU A 179 35.94 -1.14 -11.98
C GLU A 179 34.72 -0.50 -12.67
N LEU A 180 33.58 -1.19 -12.74
CA LEU A 180 32.32 -0.62 -13.27
C LEU A 180 31.76 0.47 -12.34
N LEU A 181 31.73 0.22 -11.02
CA LEU A 181 31.34 1.22 -10.02
C LEU A 181 32.26 2.45 -10.04
N GLN A 182 33.50 2.31 -10.48
CA GLN A 182 34.40 3.46 -10.63
C GLN A 182 34.19 4.24 -11.93
N TYR A 183 33.32 3.78 -12.84
CA TYR A 183 32.99 4.51 -14.06
C TYR A 183 31.99 5.63 -13.75
N GLU A 184 32.35 6.87 -14.14
CA GLU A 184 31.62 8.10 -13.76
C GLU A 184 30.13 8.04 -14.14
N GLN A 185 29.80 7.60 -15.36
CA GLN A 185 28.41 7.56 -15.80
C GLN A 185 27.57 6.52 -15.03
N PHE A 186 28.20 5.40 -14.64
CA PHE A 186 27.54 4.37 -13.82
C PHE A 186 27.31 4.88 -12.40
N GLN A 187 28.33 5.53 -11.82
CA GLN A 187 28.23 6.17 -10.51
C GLN A 187 27.11 7.23 -10.49
N LEU A 188 27.05 8.11 -11.50
CA LEU A 188 25.98 9.12 -11.61
C LEU A 188 24.59 8.48 -11.66
N ASN A 189 24.43 7.35 -12.35
CA ASN A 189 23.16 6.63 -12.40
C ASN A 189 22.72 6.09 -11.04
N LEU A 190 23.66 5.59 -10.22
CA LEU A 190 23.37 5.09 -8.88
C LEU A 190 23.14 6.22 -7.84
N MET A 191 23.73 7.40 -8.06
CA MET A 191 23.68 8.55 -7.14
C MET A 191 22.54 9.54 -7.41
N LYS A 192 21.87 9.45 -8.56
CA LYS A 192 20.73 10.30 -8.93
C LYS A 192 19.56 10.16 -7.95
N GLU A 193 18.61 11.09 -8.00
CA GLU A 193 17.35 11.01 -7.26
C GLU A 193 16.62 9.69 -7.59
N GLU A 194 16.12 8.99 -6.56
CA GLU A 194 15.55 7.63 -6.65
C GLU A 194 16.54 6.51 -7.05
N GLY A 195 17.83 6.82 -7.28
CA GLY A 195 18.88 5.83 -7.53
C GLY A 195 19.32 5.10 -6.25
N ALA A 196 19.87 3.88 -6.36
CA ALA A 196 20.18 3.01 -5.22
C ALA A 196 20.90 3.68 -4.03
N ILE A 197 21.86 4.56 -4.32
CA ILE A 197 22.64 5.24 -3.27
C ILE A 197 21.83 6.34 -2.61
N ASP A 198 20.97 7.02 -3.36
CA ASP A 198 19.99 7.94 -2.78
C ASP A 198 19.03 7.18 -1.87
N ARG A 199 18.48 6.04 -2.32
CA ARG A 199 17.60 5.17 -1.52
C ARG A 199 18.23 4.78 -0.18
N ILE A 200 19.49 4.33 -0.21
CA ILE A 200 20.24 3.93 0.99
C ILE A 200 20.56 5.15 1.86
N TYR A 201 20.98 6.26 1.25
CA TYR A 201 21.26 7.51 1.93
C TYR A 201 20.06 8.02 2.74
N GLN A 202 18.86 7.99 2.16
CA GLN A 202 17.62 8.42 2.84
C GLN A 202 17.33 7.60 4.11
N LYS A 203 17.92 6.40 4.23
CA LYS A 203 17.81 5.58 5.43
C LYS A 203 18.82 5.92 6.53
N VAL A 204 19.98 6.41 6.14
CA VAL A 204 21.06 6.82 7.05
C VAL A 204 20.84 8.26 7.54
N ALA A 205 20.35 9.14 6.67
CA ALA A 205 20.10 10.55 6.97
C ALA A 205 18.69 10.81 7.52
N GLU A 206 18.55 11.74 8.46
CA GLU A 206 17.26 12.22 9.00
C GLU A 206 16.58 13.22 8.03
N ASN A 207 16.38 12.87 6.76
CA ASN A 207 15.77 13.79 5.80
C ASN A 207 14.26 13.55 5.63
N GLU A 208 13.48 14.59 5.97
CA GLU A 208 12.01 14.64 5.94
C GLU A 208 11.40 14.81 4.52
N THR A 209 12.09 14.43 3.44
CA THR A 209 11.55 14.63 2.09
C THR A 209 10.46 13.62 1.77
N GLY A 210 9.23 14.03 2.07
CA GLY A 210 8.02 13.85 1.27
C GLY A 210 7.77 12.47 0.68
N ASP A 211 8.41 12.18 -0.46
CA ASP A 211 8.00 11.16 -1.43
C ASP A 211 8.80 9.84 -1.39
N SER A 212 10.07 9.83 -0.96
CA SER A 212 10.95 8.65 -1.18
C SER A 212 10.99 7.64 -0.02
N ARG A 213 9.94 7.56 0.81
CA ARG A 213 9.94 6.78 2.08
C ARG A 213 9.35 5.37 1.97
N ASP A 214 8.77 5.04 0.81
CA ASP A 214 8.34 3.67 0.43
C ASP A 214 9.47 2.82 -0.14
N VAL A 215 10.63 3.44 -0.28
CA VAL A 215 11.76 2.96 -1.03
C VAL A 215 12.57 1.99 -0.16
N MET A 216 12.68 0.74 -0.61
CA MET A 216 13.59 -0.20 0.04
C MET A 216 15.00 0.32 -0.14
N ALA A 217 15.76 0.43 0.96
CA ALA A 217 17.18 0.78 0.96
C ALA A 217 18.02 -0.41 0.46
N LEU A 218 17.67 -0.91 -0.72
CA LEU A 218 18.24 -2.06 -1.41
C LEU A 218 18.49 -1.64 -2.86
N PHE A 219 19.42 -2.35 -3.48
CA PHE A 219 19.58 -2.36 -4.91
C PHE A 219 18.49 -3.20 -5.56
N GLU A 220 18.05 -2.77 -6.72
CA GLU A 220 17.08 -3.44 -7.58
C GLU A 220 17.77 -3.87 -8.89
N THR A 221 17.19 -4.84 -9.58
CA THR A 221 17.67 -5.35 -10.88
C THR A 221 17.91 -4.20 -11.88
N SER A 222 16.99 -3.24 -11.93
CA SER A 222 17.07 -2.07 -12.82
C SER A 222 18.24 -1.11 -12.54
N ASP A 223 18.85 -1.16 -11.34
CA ASP A 223 20.02 -0.33 -11.05
C ASP A 223 21.28 -0.82 -11.78
N PHE A 224 21.29 -2.08 -12.21
CA PHE A 224 22.40 -2.71 -12.92
C PHE A 224 22.12 -2.93 -14.40
N GLU A 225 20.94 -2.58 -14.91
CA GLU A 225 20.63 -2.66 -16.33
C GLU A 225 21.50 -1.67 -17.13
N VAL A 226 22.07 -2.15 -18.23
CA VAL A 226 22.84 -1.35 -19.19
C VAL A 226 22.34 -1.61 -20.60
N ASP A 227 22.38 -0.59 -21.45
CA ASP A 227 22.02 -0.72 -22.86
C ASP A 227 23.24 -0.66 -23.79
N VAL A 228 23.01 -0.87 -25.08
CA VAL A 228 24.07 -0.82 -26.10
C VAL A 228 24.73 0.56 -26.14
N ASN A 229 23.95 1.64 -25.97
CA ASN A 229 24.47 3.01 -25.99
C ASN A 229 25.46 3.25 -24.84
N PHE A 230 25.17 2.72 -23.66
CA PHE A 230 26.05 2.79 -22.50
C PHE A 230 27.38 2.06 -22.75
N CYS A 231 27.34 0.86 -23.33
CA CYS A 231 28.55 0.12 -23.68
C CYS A 231 29.39 0.84 -24.76
N ASP A 232 28.76 1.44 -25.76
CA ASP A 232 29.43 2.22 -26.81
C ASP A 232 30.07 3.51 -26.25
N ASP A 233 29.39 4.18 -25.31
CA ASP A 233 29.93 5.32 -24.57
C ASP A 233 31.18 4.93 -23.78
N MET A 234 31.13 3.82 -23.03
CA MET A 234 32.30 3.30 -22.31
C MET A 234 33.48 2.99 -23.23
N TYR A 235 33.22 2.43 -24.42
CA TYR A 235 34.27 2.18 -25.42
C TYR A 235 34.89 3.49 -25.93
N THR A 236 34.04 4.47 -26.25
CA THR A 236 34.44 5.78 -26.78
C THR A 236 35.25 6.58 -25.78
N ASN A 237 34.86 6.54 -24.50
CA ASN A 237 35.53 7.25 -23.41
C ASN A 237 36.73 6.50 -22.82
N GLY A 238 37.09 5.32 -23.36
CA GLY A 238 38.27 4.57 -22.94
C GLY A 238 38.15 3.97 -21.55
N ALA A 239 36.97 3.44 -21.19
CA ALA A 239 36.74 2.80 -19.90
C ALA A 239 37.69 1.61 -19.64
N ALA A 240 37.90 1.30 -18.37
CA ALA A 240 38.79 0.23 -17.96
C ALA A 240 38.34 -1.14 -18.50
N LYS A 241 39.31 -2.01 -18.80
CA LYS A 241 39.03 -3.30 -19.47
C LYS A 241 38.13 -4.21 -18.64
N ASN A 242 38.22 -4.21 -17.31
CA ASN A 242 37.32 -5.06 -16.51
C ASN A 242 35.95 -4.42 -16.32
N ALA A 243 35.84 -3.08 -16.29
CA ALA A 243 34.55 -2.38 -16.35
C ALA A 243 33.78 -2.77 -17.64
N MET A 244 34.44 -2.69 -18.81
CA MET A 244 33.86 -3.12 -20.09
C MET A 244 33.43 -4.59 -20.08
N LYS A 245 34.19 -5.47 -19.41
CA LYS A 245 33.81 -6.89 -19.29
C LYS A 245 32.59 -7.09 -18.40
N MET A 246 32.41 -6.28 -17.36
CA MET A 246 31.20 -6.35 -16.54
C MET A 246 29.99 -5.87 -17.34
N ALA A 247 30.07 -4.69 -17.97
CA ALA A 247 28.98 -4.14 -18.76
C ALA A 247 28.55 -5.08 -19.90
N ASN A 248 29.50 -5.70 -20.61
CA ASN A 248 29.19 -6.70 -21.63
C ASN A 248 28.60 -8.00 -21.04
N ALA A 249 28.94 -8.37 -19.81
CA ALA A 249 28.35 -9.54 -19.16
C ALA A 249 26.89 -9.26 -18.77
N ILE A 250 26.61 -8.08 -18.22
CA ILE A 250 25.25 -7.60 -17.92
C ILE A 250 24.40 -7.58 -19.19
N LEU A 251 24.93 -7.07 -20.32
CA LEU A 251 24.20 -7.00 -21.59
C LEU A 251 23.97 -8.39 -22.23
N ALA A 252 24.79 -9.38 -21.92
CA ALA A 252 24.74 -10.70 -22.53
C ALA A 252 23.95 -11.73 -21.70
N ASP A 253 23.74 -11.47 -20.41
CA ASP A 253 23.11 -12.38 -19.45
C ASP A 253 22.04 -11.63 -18.65
N ASP A 254 20.77 -11.90 -18.98
CA ASP A 254 19.60 -11.25 -18.38
C ASP A 254 19.47 -11.52 -16.86
N GLU A 255 20.13 -12.56 -16.33
CA GLU A 255 20.15 -12.86 -14.88
C GLU A 255 21.26 -12.12 -14.12
N MET A 256 22.26 -11.58 -14.83
CA MET A 256 23.40 -10.90 -14.21
C MET A 256 23.00 -9.65 -13.40
N PRO A 257 22.10 -8.75 -13.87
CA PRO A 257 21.66 -7.61 -13.07
C PRO A 257 21.04 -8.01 -11.73
N GLU A 258 20.22 -9.07 -11.71
CA GLU A 258 19.58 -9.56 -10.48
C GLU A 258 20.62 -10.12 -9.50
N ARG A 259 21.56 -10.94 -9.99
CA ARG A 259 22.66 -11.48 -9.16
C ARG A 259 23.54 -10.39 -8.57
N LEU A 260 23.80 -9.31 -9.34
CA LEU A 260 24.56 -8.15 -8.84
C LEU A 260 23.77 -7.39 -7.77
N ALA A 261 22.47 -7.19 -7.95
CA ALA A 261 21.61 -6.57 -6.95
C ALA A 261 21.58 -7.39 -5.66
N ASP A 262 21.36 -8.70 -5.76
CA ASP A 262 21.35 -9.61 -4.61
C ASP A 262 22.69 -9.61 -3.87
N TYR A 263 23.81 -9.67 -4.58
CA TYR A 263 25.14 -9.56 -3.99
C TYR A 263 25.34 -8.21 -3.28
N MET A 264 25.02 -7.10 -3.93
CA MET A 264 25.19 -5.76 -3.33
C MET A 264 24.31 -5.59 -2.10
N ASN A 265 23.14 -6.22 -2.08
CA ASN A 265 22.20 -6.23 -0.96
C ASN A 265 22.72 -6.98 0.28
N THR A 266 23.68 -7.90 0.14
CA THR A 266 24.31 -8.54 1.31
C THR A 266 25.17 -7.53 2.10
N LEU A 267 25.78 -6.58 1.40
CA LEU A 267 26.71 -5.58 1.97
C LEU A 267 26.00 -4.34 2.54
N VAL A 268 24.73 -4.13 2.21
CA VAL A 268 23.96 -2.94 2.61
C VAL A 268 24.01 -2.70 4.12
N ASN A 269 23.85 -3.75 4.93
CA ASN A 269 23.81 -3.59 6.38
C ASN A 269 25.16 -3.09 6.94
N GLU A 270 26.27 -3.66 6.47
CA GLU A 270 27.62 -3.29 6.90
C GLU A 270 27.94 -1.84 6.50
N VAL A 271 27.63 -1.46 5.26
CA VAL A 271 27.83 -0.08 4.79
C VAL A 271 27.02 0.92 5.60
N ILE A 272 25.75 0.62 5.91
CA ILE A 272 24.91 1.50 6.72
C ILE A 272 25.47 1.64 8.15
N GLN A 273 25.90 0.55 8.79
CA GLN A 273 26.49 0.61 10.13
C GLN A 273 27.75 1.47 10.17
N THR A 274 28.66 1.25 9.21
CA THR A 274 29.91 2.02 9.08
C THR A 274 29.62 3.50 8.86
N CYS A 275 28.65 3.84 8.02
CA CYS A 275 28.26 5.24 7.77
C CYS A 275 27.56 5.90 8.97
N ALA A 276 26.81 5.12 9.76
CA ALA A 276 26.15 5.58 10.97
C ALA A 276 27.12 5.70 12.17
N GLY A 277 28.34 5.16 12.06
CA GLY A 277 29.32 5.13 13.15
C GLY A 277 28.93 4.19 14.29
N LEU A 278 28.23 3.09 13.95
CA LEU A 278 27.77 2.07 14.88
C LEU A 278 28.75 0.91 14.92
N GLU A 279 29.25 0.55 16.11
CA GLU A 279 30.03 -0.67 16.25
C GLU A 279 29.07 -1.89 16.38
N PRO A 280 29.47 -3.07 15.87
CA PRO A 280 28.71 -4.30 16.05
C PRO A 280 28.42 -4.56 17.54
N GLY A 281 27.14 -4.63 17.91
CA GLY A 281 26.69 -4.90 19.27
C GLY A 281 26.32 -3.67 20.10
N ASP A 282 26.68 -2.44 19.69
CA ASP A 282 26.29 -1.21 20.40
C ASP A 282 24.78 -1.11 20.56
N PHE A 283 24.05 -1.40 19.49
CA PHE A 283 22.59 -1.37 19.48
C PHE A 283 21.95 -2.39 20.45
N GLU A 284 22.51 -3.61 20.52
CA GLU A 284 22.01 -4.63 21.44
C GLU A 284 22.23 -4.22 22.90
N GLN A 285 23.40 -3.66 23.20
CA GLN A 285 23.73 -3.16 24.53
C GLN A 285 22.79 -2.03 24.96
N VAL A 286 22.52 -1.07 24.06
CA VAL A 286 21.56 0.02 24.30
C VAL A 286 20.20 -0.54 24.71
N PHE A 287 19.67 -1.50 23.96
CA PHE A 287 18.39 -2.10 24.27
C PHE A 287 18.39 -2.92 25.56
N VAL A 288 19.48 -3.62 25.86
CA VAL A 288 19.65 -4.31 27.15
C VAL A 288 19.60 -3.32 28.31
N GLU A 289 20.31 -2.20 28.22
CA GLU A 289 20.29 -1.16 29.26
C GLU A 289 18.90 -0.53 29.43
N ILE A 290 18.20 -0.23 28.33
CA ILE A 290 16.81 0.25 28.35
C ILE A 290 15.90 -0.75 29.07
N ARG A 291 15.97 -2.03 28.71
CA ARG A 291 15.13 -3.07 29.32
C ARG A 291 15.42 -3.26 30.80
N LYS A 292 16.68 -3.14 31.25
CA LYS A 292 17.04 -3.16 32.67
C LYS A 292 16.46 -1.96 33.41
N GLU A 293 16.53 -0.77 32.83
CA GLU A 293 15.99 0.44 33.45
C GLU A 293 14.46 0.37 33.60
N ILE A 294 13.76 -0.07 32.56
CA ILE A 294 12.31 -0.29 32.59
C ILE A 294 11.95 -1.34 33.65
N LYS A 295 12.74 -2.43 33.77
CA LYS A 295 12.54 -3.47 34.79
C LYS A 295 12.72 -2.94 36.21
N ARG A 296 13.72 -2.08 36.43
CA ARG A 296 13.99 -1.46 37.74
C ARG A 296 12.78 -0.65 38.24
N GLN A 297 11.98 -0.12 37.33
CA GLN A 297 10.75 0.60 37.63
C GLN A 297 9.51 -0.32 37.77
N GLY A 298 9.70 -1.64 37.68
CA GLY A 298 8.61 -2.62 37.74
C GLY A 298 7.71 -2.64 36.50
N LYS A 299 8.17 -2.02 35.41
CA LYS A 299 7.41 -1.90 34.16
C LYS A 299 7.88 -2.94 33.13
N ASN A 300 7.12 -3.02 32.04
CA ASN A 300 7.46 -3.81 30.88
C ASN A 300 7.35 -2.99 29.59
N LEU A 301 7.81 -3.55 28.46
CA LEU A 301 7.89 -2.85 27.18
C LEU A 301 7.05 -3.53 26.10
N THR A 302 6.14 -2.79 25.47
CA THR A 302 5.49 -3.18 24.21
C THR A 302 6.01 -2.33 23.07
N LEU A 303 6.62 -2.97 22.08
CA LEU A 303 7.23 -2.32 20.92
C LEU A 303 6.40 -2.60 19.67
N LEU A 304 5.85 -1.54 19.07
CA LEU A 304 5.08 -1.57 17.84
C LEU A 304 5.90 -0.94 16.72
N ILE A 305 6.29 -1.72 15.72
CA ILE A 305 7.08 -1.22 14.58
C ILE A 305 6.22 -1.35 13.32
N GLU A 306 5.83 -0.21 12.73
CA GLU A 306 4.97 -0.20 11.52
C GLU A 306 5.58 -1.00 10.36
N ASP A 307 6.91 -0.93 10.22
CA ASP A 307 7.69 -1.59 9.17
C ASP A 307 9.12 -1.84 9.65
N ILE A 308 9.57 -3.11 9.68
CA ILE A 308 10.91 -3.48 10.15
C ILE A 308 12.01 -2.86 9.31
N THR A 309 11.73 -2.53 8.05
CA THR A 309 12.70 -1.88 7.17
C THR A 309 13.16 -0.54 7.75
N ALA A 310 12.45 0.05 8.71
CA ALA A 310 12.92 1.16 9.55
C ALA A 310 14.31 0.97 10.15
N PHE A 311 14.70 -0.27 10.40
CA PHE A 311 15.94 -0.63 11.08
C PHE A 311 16.98 -1.26 10.14
N THR A 312 16.82 -1.07 8.82
CA THR A 312 17.84 -1.50 7.86
C THR A 312 19.22 -0.97 8.28
N GLY A 313 20.21 -1.86 8.32
CA GLY A 313 21.51 -1.61 8.96
C GLY A 313 21.70 -2.36 10.28
N VAL A 314 20.68 -2.51 11.13
CA VAL A 314 20.79 -3.23 12.42
C VAL A 314 19.75 -4.33 12.59
N ASN A 315 19.13 -4.80 11.50
CA ASN A 315 18.05 -5.77 11.57
C ASN A 315 18.40 -7.00 12.40
N VAL A 316 19.59 -7.58 12.22
CA VAL A 316 20.03 -8.76 12.99
C VAL A 316 20.10 -8.43 14.48
N ALA A 317 20.73 -7.30 14.84
CA ALA A 317 20.83 -6.85 16.22
C ALA A 317 19.45 -6.57 16.84
N LEU A 318 18.54 -5.95 16.08
CA LEU A 318 17.15 -5.77 16.49
C LEU A 318 16.47 -7.12 16.70
N LEU A 319 16.52 -8.04 15.73
CA LEU A 319 15.90 -9.36 15.84
C LEU A 319 16.45 -10.15 17.03
N ASN A 320 17.75 -10.05 17.34
CA ASN A 320 18.33 -10.62 18.55
C ASN A 320 17.68 -10.04 19.80
N VAL A 321 17.59 -8.71 19.89
CA VAL A 321 16.94 -8.01 21.02
C VAL A 321 15.46 -8.41 21.17
N LEU A 322 14.71 -8.42 20.07
CA LEU A 322 13.27 -8.71 20.07
C LEU A 322 12.96 -10.16 20.42
N THR A 323 13.91 -11.08 20.18
CA THR A 323 13.76 -12.51 20.50
C THR A 323 14.41 -12.91 21.84
N THR A 324 15.07 -11.98 22.53
CA THR A 324 15.70 -12.25 23.83
C THR A 324 14.65 -12.22 24.93
N GLU A 325 14.31 -13.39 25.45
CA GLU A 325 13.40 -13.56 26.58
C GLU A 325 13.92 -12.92 27.88
N HIS A 326 13.00 -12.60 28.79
CA HIS A 326 13.32 -12.11 30.14
C HIS A 326 13.35 -13.24 31.19
N THR A 327 13.05 -14.46 30.77
CA THR A 327 12.86 -15.66 31.58
C THR A 327 13.90 -16.72 31.24
N GLY A 328 13.93 -17.81 32.01
CA GLY A 328 14.79 -18.97 31.73
C GLY A 328 16.27 -18.63 31.88
N MET A 329 17.07 -18.92 30.85
CA MET A 329 18.53 -18.70 30.89
C MET A 329 18.94 -17.23 31.05
N TYR A 330 18.03 -16.29 30.77
CA TYR A 330 18.27 -14.84 30.83
C TYR A 330 17.72 -14.18 32.11
N GLU A 331 17.16 -14.95 33.04
CA GLU A 331 16.58 -14.43 34.29
C GLU A 331 17.61 -13.63 35.11
N SER A 332 18.87 -14.07 35.10
CA SER A 332 19.99 -13.39 35.76
C SER A 332 20.36 -12.03 35.15
N GLN A 333 19.85 -11.71 33.96
CA GLN A 333 20.12 -10.43 33.30
C GLN A 333 19.14 -9.33 33.72
N GLU A 334 18.13 -9.64 34.54
CA GLU A 334 17.15 -8.68 35.08
C GLU A 334 16.48 -7.81 33.99
N LEU A 335 16.17 -8.41 32.84
CA LEU A 335 15.51 -7.70 31.74
C LEU A 335 14.01 -7.56 32.00
N CYS A 336 13.41 -6.45 31.53
CA CYS A 336 11.95 -6.36 31.48
C CYS A 336 11.40 -7.31 30.41
N ARG A 337 10.14 -7.70 30.56
CA ARG A 337 9.43 -8.41 29.50
C ARG A 337 9.28 -7.46 28.31
N ILE A 338 9.48 -7.99 27.10
CA ILE A 338 9.20 -7.30 25.85
C ILE A 338 8.11 -8.04 25.06
N SER A 339 7.12 -7.30 24.53
CA SER A 339 6.14 -7.79 23.55
C SER A 339 6.29 -6.97 22.28
N SER A 340 6.67 -7.61 21.17
CA SER A 340 7.06 -6.91 19.94
C SER A 340 6.12 -7.29 18.81
N ILE A 341 5.52 -6.29 18.14
CA ILE A 341 4.64 -6.50 16.98
C ILE A 341 5.21 -5.70 15.81
N VAL A 342 5.64 -6.40 14.77
CA VAL A 342 6.47 -5.82 13.71
C VAL A 342 5.89 -6.08 12.34
N GLY A 343 5.67 -5.02 11.57
CA GLY A 343 5.22 -5.11 10.18
C GLY A 343 6.37 -5.46 9.23
N THR A 344 6.12 -6.32 8.26
CA THR A 344 7.08 -6.59 7.17
C THR A 344 6.36 -7.06 5.91
N THR A 345 7.03 -6.98 4.77
CA THR A 345 6.58 -7.68 3.55
C THR A 345 7.04 -9.13 3.55
N GLU A 346 6.35 -9.97 2.80
CA GLU A 346 6.73 -11.39 2.64
C GLU A 346 8.10 -11.55 1.99
N LYS A 347 8.40 -10.77 0.94
CA LYS A 347 9.72 -10.77 0.27
C LYS A 347 10.83 -10.48 1.27
N TYR A 348 10.68 -9.39 2.03
CA TYR A 348 11.67 -9.00 3.03
C TYR A 348 11.81 -10.04 4.15
N PHE A 349 10.71 -10.60 4.63
CA PHE A 349 10.75 -11.64 5.66
C PHE A 349 11.52 -12.88 5.18
N ASN A 350 11.24 -13.35 3.96
CA ASN A 350 11.87 -14.57 3.44
C ASN A 350 13.38 -14.40 3.22
N VAL A 351 13.82 -13.24 2.74
CA VAL A 351 15.22 -12.94 2.42
C VAL A 351 16.04 -12.53 3.64
N ASN A 352 15.50 -11.66 4.50
CA ASN A 352 16.28 -11.00 5.55
C ASN A 352 16.19 -11.68 6.93
N PHE A 353 15.23 -12.58 7.16
CA PHE A 353 15.13 -13.30 8.42
C PHE A 353 15.78 -14.68 8.29
N MET A 354 16.84 -14.90 9.06
CA MET A 354 17.47 -16.22 9.18
C MET A 354 16.52 -17.21 9.89
N ASP A 355 16.67 -18.51 9.61
CA ASP A 355 15.76 -19.55 10.10
C ASP A 355 15.66 -19.60 11.62
N ASN A 356 16.77 -19.37 12.32
CA ASN A 356 16.79 -19.27 13.78
C ASN A 356 15.91 -18.12 14.33
N HIS A 357 15.78 -17.01 13.61
CA HIS A 357 14.88 -15.91 13.96
C HIS A 357 13.44 -16.27 13.60
N LYS A 358 13.21 -16.90 12.44
CA LYS A 358 11.88 -17.36 12.02
C LYS A 358 11.28 -18.34 13.04
N ASP A 359 12.09 -19.23 13.59
CA ASP A 359 11.68 -20.21 14.61
C ASP A 359 11.30 -19.58 15.96
N ARG A 360 11.80 -18.37 16.26
CA ARG A 360 11.50 -17.64 17.50
C ARG A 360 10.27 -16.74 17.39
N VAL A 361 9.66 -16.64 16.20
CA VAL A 361 8.42 -15.89 16.02
C VAL A 361 7.29 -16.62 16.76
N THR A 362 6.63 -15.92 17.68
CA THR A 362 5.54 -16.45 18.49
C THR A 362 4.27 -16.63 17.67
N GLN A 363 3.93 -15.66 16.82
CA GLN A 363 2.76 -15.68 15.94
C GLN A 363 3.00 -14.83 14.68
N PHE A 364 2.35 -15.23 13.59
CA PHE A 364 2.25 -14.46 12.36
C PHE A 364 0.81 -14.00 12.16
N PHE A 365 0.64 -12.70 11.88
CA PHE A 365 -0.63 -12.09 11.49
C PHE A 365 -0.54 -11.78 9.99
N VAL A 366 -1.17 -12.62 9.16
CA VAL A 366 -1.14 -12.46 7.71
C VAL A 366 -2.39 -11.72 7.27
N ILE A 367 -2.21 -10.58 6.59
CA ILE A 367 -3.27 -9.78 5.99
C ILE A 367 -3.37 -10.15 4.51
N PRO A 368 -4.53 -10.62 4.03
CA PRO A 368 -4.73 -10.95 2.62
C PRO A 368 -4.69 -9.68 1.74
N ASN A 369 -4.31 -9.84 0.47
CA ASN A 369 -4.19 -8.72 -0.46
C ASN A 369 -5.55 -8.13 -0.86
N ASP A 370 -6.57 -8.98 -1.05
CA ASP A 370 -7.92 -8.55 -1.39
C ASP A 370 -8.78 -8.40 -0.13
N VAL A 371 -8.54 -7.31 0.62
CA VAL A 371 -9.23 -7.03 1.89
C VAL A 371 -10.73 -6.77 1.68
N PHE A 372 -11.16 -6.39 0.46
CA PHE A 372 -12.53 -5.97 0.16
C PHE A 372 -13.29 -6.87 -0.83
N GLY A 373 -12.62 -7.76 -1.56
CA GLY A 373 -13.22 -8.50 -2.68
C GLY A 373 -14.36 -9.44 -2.28
N GLU A 374 -14.30 -10.03 -1.09
CA GLU A 374 -15.35 -10.93 -0.59
C GLU A 374 -16.53 -10.19 0.06
N ASP A 375 -16.30 -8.97 0.59
CA ASP A 375 -17.32 -8.17 1.28
C ASP A 375 -17.42 -6.76 0.70
N GLN A 376 -18.38 -6.59 -0.22
CA GLN A 376 -18.69 -5.29 -0.83
C GLN A 376 -19.16 -4.25 0.21
N ASN A 377 -19.72 -4.65 1.36
CA ASN A 377 -20.12 -3.66 2.37
C ASN A 377 -18.90 -3.00 3.02
N SER A 378 -17.83 -3.75 3.27
CA SER A 378 -16.57 -3.19 3.76
C SER A 378 -15.96 -2.19 2.77
N LEU A 379 -16.10 -2.44 1.46
CA LEU A 379 -15.70 -1.49 0.40
C LEU A 379 -16.51 -0.18 0.49
N TYR A 380 -17.84 -0.28 0.60
CA TYR A 380 -18.71 0.89 0.71
C TYR A 380 -18.50 1.66 2.02
N GLU A 381 -18.30 0.96 3.14
CA GLU A 381 -17.99 1.57 4.43
C GLU A 381 -16.67 2.34 4.35
N PHE A 382 -15.63 1.77 3.71
CA PHE A 382 -14.37 2.44 3.50
C PHE A 382 -14.55 3.76 2.76
N VAL A 383 -15.21 3.75 1.61
CA VAL A 383 -15.48 4.97 0.85
C VAL A 383 -16.32 5.96 1.66
N GLY A 384 -17.41 5.50 2.29
CA GLY A 384 -18.30 6.33 3.09
C GLY A 384 -17.61 7.03 4.26
N ARG A 385 -16.70 6.34 4.97
CA ARG A 385 -15.94 6.94 6.08
C ARG A 385 -15.01 8.05 5.61
N TYR A 386 -14.31 7.87 4.48
CA TYR A 386 -13.45 8.92 3.92
C TYR A 386 -14.27 10.14 3.46
N LEU A 387 -15.40 9.91 2.78
CA LEU A 387 -16.31 10.98 2.36
C LEU A 387 -16.88 11.76 3.54
N ASN A 388 -17.26 11.05 4.61
CA ASN A 388 -17.73 11.65 5.85
C ASN A 388 -16.62 12.47 6.53
N ALA A 389 -15.43 11.90 6.71
CA ALA A 389 -14.31 12.56 7.37
C ALA A 389 -13.89 13.85 6.63
N MET A 390 -13.77 13.81 5.31
CA MET A 390 -13.43 15.02 4.53
C MET A 390 -14.54 16.08 4.56
N SER A 391 -15.78 15.70 4.84
CA SER A 391 -16.91 16.64 4.95
C SER A 391 -17.02 17.33 6.31
N LEU A 392 -16.34 16.81 7.34
CA LEU A 392 -16.38 17.34 8.70
C LEU A 392 -15.19 18.28 8.93
N ARG A 393 -15.32 19.24 9.85
CA ARG A 393 -14.16 20.05 10.28
C ARG A 393 -13.22 19.20 11.15
N GLY A 394 -11.92 19.49 11.09
CA GLY A 394 -10.91 18.75 11.88
C GLY A 394 -11.15 18.82 13.38
N ASP A 395 -11.56 19.99 13.90
CA ASP A 395 -11.86 20.18 15.33
C ASP A 395 -12.98 19.26 15.85
N VAL A 396 -13.99 18.97 15.03
CA VAL A 396 -15.08 18.03 15.37
C VAL A 396 -14.54 16.61 15.56
N LEU A 397 -13.63 16.18 14.70
CA LEU A 397 -13.02 14.86 14.80
C LEU A 397 -12.04 14.80 15.97
N ASP A 398 -11.27 15.87 16.20
CA ASP A 398 -10.34 15.96 17.33
C ASP A 398 -11.06 15.87 18.67
N ASP A 399 -12.18 16.58 18.83
CA ASP A 399 -12.99 16.52 20.05
C ASP A 399 -13.61 15.13 20.24
N TRP A 400 -14.08 14.49 19.17
CA TRP A 400 -14.56 13.11 19.24
C TRP A 400 -13.45 12.12 19.63
N ALA A 401 -12.25 12.27 19.08
CA ALA A 401 -11.10 11.43 19.39
C ALA A 401 -10.65 11.60 20.85
N LYS A 402 -10.57 12.84 21.35
CA LYS A 402 -10.26 13.15 22.77
C LYS A 402 -11.28 12.56 23.74
N ASN A 403 -12.53 12.41 23.32
CA ASN A 403 -13.59 11.78 24.10
C ASN A 403 -13.65 10.25 23.92
N GLY A 404 -12.54 9.63 23.54
CA GLY A 404 -12.38 8.17 23.46
C GLY A 404 -12.87 7.54 22.16
N ALA A 405 -13.14 8.33 21.11
CA ALA A 405 -13.47 7.85 19.77
C ALA A 405 -14.61 6.81 19.72
N SER A 406 -15.62 6.99 20.57
CA SER A 406 -16.72 6.04 20.68
C SER A 406 -17.54 5.99 19.40
N MET A 407 -17.78 4.78 18.87
CA MET A 407 -18.65 4.58 17.70
C MET A 407 -20.09 5.06 17.93
N LYS A 408 -20.56 5.07 19.18
CA LYS A 408 -21.90 5.59 19.52
C LYS A 408 -22.02 7.09 19.21
N GLU A 409 -20.93 7.82 19.37
CA GLU A 409 -20.83 9.26 19.18
C GLU A 409 -20.08 9.63 17.90
N TYR A 410 -19.89 8.66 17.00
CA TYR A 410 -19.23 8.85 15.71
C TYR A 410 -19.81 10.06 14.97
N PRO A 411 -18.99 11.08 14.64
CA PRO A 411 -19.45 12.28 13.94
C PRO A 411 -19.94 11.94 12.54
N ILE A 412 -21.16 12.36 12.22
CA ILE A 412 -21.75 12.21 10.88
C ILE A 412 -21.94 13.59 10.29
N HIS A 413 -21.41 13.78 9.08
CA HIS A 413 -21.73 14.91 8.25
C HIS A 413 -23.20 14.84 7.81
N LYS A 414 -23.98 15.86 8.17
CA LYS A 414 -25.34 16.05 7.67
C LYS A 414 -25.27 17.13 6.61
N GLY A 415 -25.13 16.73 5.35
CA GLY A 415 -24.96 17.70 4.27
C GLY A 415 -26.24 18.24 3.66
N GLU A 416 -26.05 19.01 2.59
CA GLU A 416 -27.08 19.66 1.79
C GLU A 416 -27.55 18.81 0.59
N GLU A 417 -26.95 17.63 0.40
CA GLU A 417 -27.31 16.66 -0.64
C GLU A 417 -28.77 16.21 -0.48
N LYS A 418 -29.47 16.08 -1.61
CA LYS A 418 -30.83 15.53 -1.62
C LYS A 418 -30.79 14.05 -1.20
N SER A 419 -31.86 13.62 -0.53
CA SER A 419 -31.90 12.39 0.27
C SER A 419 -31.91 11.06 -0.51
N LEU A 420 -31.72 11.08 -1.84
CA LEU A 420 -31.86 9.88 -2.68
C LEU A 420 -30.54 9.17 -2.99
N TRP A 421 -29.39 9.78 -2.67
CA TRP A 421 -28.09 9.16 -2.86
C TRP A 421 -27.90 7.92 -1.98
N ASP A 422 -27.11 6.97 -2.47
CA ASP A 422 -26.84 5.74 -1.73
C ASP A 422 -26.16 6.03 -0.39
N THR A 423 -26.54 5.27 0.63
CA THR A 423 -25.96 5.31 1.96
C THR A 423 -25.41 3.95 2.39
N ILE A 424 -24.53 3.97 3.38
CA ILE A 424 -24.03 2.77 4.05
C ILE A 424 -24.25 2.88 5.56
N GLU A 425 -24.84 1.84 6.13
CA GLU A 425 -24.96 1.69 7.59
C GLU A 425 -23.65 1.14 8.15
N ILE A 426 -23.09 1.83 9.14
CA ILE A 426 -21.93 1.41 9.91
C ILE A 426 -22.37 1.02 11.33
N ALA A 427 -21.43 0.47 12.11
CA ALA A 427 -21.70 0.01 13.47
C ALA A 427 -22.48 1.03 14.33
N LYS A 428 -23.39 0.52 15.17
CA LYS A 428 -24.29 1.30 16.04
C LYS A 428 -25.34 2.14 15.29
N GLY A 429 -25.77 1.71 14.10
CA GLY A 429 -26.90 2.28 13.37
C GLY A 429 -26.63 3.68 12.82
N LYS A 430 -25.36 3.97 12.54
CA LYS A 430 -24.90 5.23 11.97
C LYS A 430 -24.94 5.10 10.45
N GLU A 431 -25.41 6.12 9.74
CA GLU A 431 -25.58 6.07 8.29
C GLU A 431 -24.70 7.13 7.63
N LEU A 432 -23.89 6.72 6.65
CA LEU A 432 -22.98 7.59 5.91
C LEU A 432 -23.45 7.73 4.47
N SER A 433 -23.46 8.96 3.97
CA SER A 433 -23.71 9.26 2.56
C SER A 433 -22.53 8.84 1.69
N LEU A 434 -22.82 8.23 0.54
CA LEU A 434 -21.81 7.87 -0.47
C LEU A 434 -21.67 8.93 -1.57
N PHE A 435 -22.41 10.05 -1.50
CA PHE A 435 -22.33 11.14 -2.47
C PHE A 435 -20.87 11.64 -2.67
N PRO A 436 -20.38 11.80 -3.91
CA PRO A 436 -21.12 11.79 -5.19
C PRO A 436 -21.17 10.41 -5.89
N PHE A 437 -20.95 9.31 -5.18
CA PHE A 437 -20.97 7.96 -5.72
C PHE A 437 -22.29 7.24 -5.46
N THR A 438 -22.61 6.30 -6.35
CA THR A 438 -23.51 5.18 -6.05
C THR A 438 -22.69 3.98 -5.59
N LYS A 439 -23.30 3.01 -4.91
CA LYS A 439 -22.66 1.72 -4.61
C LYS A 439 -22.14 1.06 -5.88
N LYS A 440 -22.91 1.15 -6.96
CA LYS A 440 -22.53 0.63 -8.28
C LYS A 440 -21.31 1.35 -8.85
N ALA A 441 -21.24 2.68 -8.73
CA ALA A 441 -20.06 3.46 -9.12
C ALA A 441 -18.81 3.00 -8.35
N ILE A 442 -18.92 2.81 -7.04
CA ILE A 442 -17.79 2.36 -6.21
C ILE A 442 -17.27 1.01 -6.69
N THR A 443 -18.15 0.01 -6.85
CA THR A 443 -17.75 -1.32 -7.34
C THR A 443 -17.16 -1.26 -8.75
N ASN A 444 -17.80 -0.52 -9.65
CA ASN A 444 -17.33 -0.37 -11.03
C ASN A 444 -15.96 0.29 -11.10
N LEU A 445 -15.75 1.40 -10.38
CA LEU A 445 -14.47 2.09 -10.35
C LEU A 445 -13.37 1.22 -9.70
N TYR A 446 -13.70 0.53 -8.60
CA TYR A 446 -12.78 -0.41 -7.96
C TYR A 446 -12.33 -1.52 -8.93
N MET A 447 -13.25 -2.09 -9.70
CA MET A 447 -12.95 -3.15 -10.66
C MET A 447 -12.24 -2.64 -11.91
N CYS A 448 -12.63 -1.48 -12.45
CA CYS A 448 -12.10 -0.98 -13.73
C CYS A 448 -10.76 -0.26 -13.59
N ILE A 449 -10.52 0.44 -12.48
CA ILE A 449 -9.28 1.20 -12.23
C ILE A 449 -8.20 0.27 -11.64
N LEU A 450 -8.55 -0.58 -10.67
CA LEU A 450 -7.58 -1.39 -9.94
C LEU A 450 -7.46 -2.80 -10.52
N GLN A 451 -6.26 -3.16 -10.99
CA GLN A 451 -5.94 -4.55 -11.33
C GLN A 451 -5.95 -5.44 -10.06
N PRO A 452 -6.21 -6.75 -10.16
CA PRO A 452 -6.34 -7.63 -9.00
C PRO A 452 -5.22 -7.50 -7.96
N ASP A 453 -3.95 -7.40 -8.39
CA ASP A 453 -2.80 -7.28 -7.47
C ASP A 453 -2.67 -5.90 -6.81
N TYR A 454 -3.40 -4.90 -7.31
CA TYR A 454 -3.42 -3.53 -6.84
C TYR A 454 -4.72 -3.18 -6.10
N ARG A 455 -5.55 -4.16 -5.77
CA ARG A 455 -6.80 -3.99 -5.01
C ARG A 455 -6.58 -3.83 -3.52
N THR A 456 -5.74 -2.86 -3.15
CA THR A 456 -5.42 -2.55 -1.76
C THR A 456 -6.09 -1.25 -1.31
N PRO A 457 -6.34 -1.06 0.01
CA PRO A 457 -6.88 0.20 0.54
C PRO A 457 -6.13 1.45 0.08
N ARG A 458 -4.80 1.35 -0.06
CA ARG A 458 -3.94 2.45 -0.52
C ARG A 458 -4.30 2.90 -1.95
N TYR A 459 -4.37 1.95 -2.87
CA TYR A 459 -4.66 2.24 -4.28
C TYR A 459 -6.12 2.65 -4.46
N LEU A 460 -7.05 2.06 -3.71
CA LEU A 460 -8.43 2.54 -3.67
C LEU A 460 -8.52 4.01 -3.25
N LEU A 461 -7.79 4.40 -2.21
CA LEU A 461 -7.78 5.77 -1.74
C LEU A 461 -7.19 6.73 -2.79
N ARG A 462 -6.02 6.41 -3.36
CA ARG A 462 -5.30 7.26 -4.32
C ARG A 462 -5.95 7.30 -5.71
N ASP A 463 -6.15 6.14 -6.30
CA ASP A 463 -6.47 6.01 -7.72
C ASP A 463 -7.97 6.08 -7.99
N VAL A 464 -8.80 5.77 -6.98
CA VAL A 464 -10.26 5.83 -7.10
C VAL A 464 -10.83 7.03 -6.36
N ILE A 465 -10.75 7.05 -5.03
CA ILE A 465 -11.44 8.05 -4.20
C ILE A 465 -10.85 9.44 -4.46
N GLU A 466 -9.54 9.63 -4.30
CA GLU A 466 -8.89 10.92 -4.47
C GLU A 466 -9.05 11.45 -5.89
N ARG A 467 -8.82 10.61 -6.90
CA ARG A 467 -8.98 10.95 -8.31
C ARG A 467 -10.39 11.47 -8.62
N ALA A 468 -11.42 10.72 -8.24
CA ALA A 468 -12.81 11.09 -8.48
C ALA A 468 -13.23 12.32 -7.65
N MET A 469 -12.82 12.39 -6.38
CA MET A 469 -13.16 13.52 -5.51
C MET A 469 -12.47 14.81 -5.93
N ARG A 470 -11.21 14.77 -6.39
CA ARG A 470 -10.54 15.95 -6.94
C ARG A 470 -11.24 16.46 -8.20
N ASN A 471 -11.66 15.55 -9.09
CA ASN A 471 -12.44 15.97 -10.26
C ASN A 471 -13.77 16.59 -9.83
N TYR A 472 -14.52 15.98 -8.91
CA TYR A 472 -15.78 16.54 -8.42
C TYR A 472 -15.61 17.91 -7.72
N LEU A 473 -14.67 18.02 -6.78
CA LEU A 473 -14.48 19.22 -5.97
C LEU A 473 -13.96 20.39 -6.80
N PHE A 474 -12.99 20.17 -7.69
CA PHE A 474 -12.27 21.24 -8.38
C PHE A 474 -12.69 21.43 -9.84
N LYS A 475 -13.35 20.44 -10.46
CA LYS A 475 -13.78 20.45 -11.87
C LYS A 475 -15.18 19.84 -12.03
N LYS A 476 -16.14 20.25 -11.18
CA LYS A 476 -17.51 19.72 -11.17
C LYS A 476 -18.17 19.68 -12.56
N GLU A 477 -17.98 20.73 -13.36
CA GLU A 477 -18.55 20.85 -14.70
C GLU A 477 -18.04 19.81 -15.71
N SER A 478 -16.88 19.20 -15.46
CA SER A 478 -16.37 18.11 -16.30
C SER A 478 -16.54 16.73 -15.67
N PHE A 479 -17.07 16.63 -14.45
CA PHE A 479 -17.22 15.35 -13.78
C PHE A 479 -18.16 14.40 -14.57
N PRO A 480 -17.79 13.11 -14.80
CA PRO A 480 -16.56 12.40 -14.41
C PRO A 480 -15.50 12.28 -15.55
N GLU A 481 -14.65 13.30 -15.73
CA GLU A 481 -13.63 13.37 -16.82
C GLU A 481 -12.41 12.45 -16.57
N PHE A 482 -12.16 12.05 -15.33
CA PHE A 482 -10.95 11.30 -14.97
C PHE A 482 -10.84 9.94 -15.69
N THR A 483 -9.59 9.47 -15.84
CA THR A 483 -9.30 8.21 -16.53
C THR A 483 -9.85 7.00 -15.76
N ILE A 484 -10.55 6.13 -16.49
CA ILE A 484 -11.02 4.81 -16.04
C ILE A 484 -10.47 3.79 -17.02
N GLU A 485 -9.43 3.07 -16.60
CA GLU A 485 -8.51 2.30 -17.44
C GLU A 485 -9.24 1.19 -18.21
N ARG A 486 -10.16 0.49 -17.55
CA ARG A 486 -10.95 -0.60 -18.15
C ARG A 486 -12.44 -0.32 -18.15
N ILE A 487 -12.84 0.91 -18.52
CA ILE A 487 -14.25 1.27 -18.63
C ILE A 487 -15.04 0.32 -19.55
N ASN A 488 -14.36 -0.31 -20.51
CA ASN A 488 -14.96 -1.26 -21.44
C ASN A 488 -15.39 -2.59 -20.82
N ASP A 489 -14.93 -2.90 -19.61
CA ASP A 489 -15.37 -4.09 -18.85
C ASP A 489 -16.81 -3.96 -18.35
N ILE A 490 -17.40 -2.76 -18.43
CA ILE A 490 -18.82 -2.51 -18.14
C ILE A 490 -19.56 -2.39 -19.47
N PRO A 491 -20.09 -3.47 -20.07
CA PRO A 491 -20.80 -3.36 -21.34
C PRO A 491 -22.12 -2.57 -21.16
N PHE A 492 -22.49 -1.81 -22.19
CA PHE A 492 -23.85 -1.27 -22.27
C PHE A 492 -24.86 -2.42 -22.42
N GLU A 493 -26.11 -2.17 -21.99
CA GLU A 493 -27.24 -3.08 -22.25
C GLU A 493 -27.34 -3.43 -23.74
N SER A 494 -27.05 -2.44 -24.61
CA SER A 494 -27.00 -2.62 -26.05
C SER A 494 -26.02 -1.63 -26.69
N LEU A 495 -25.44 -1.99 -27.84
CA LEU A 495 -24.60 -1.10 -28.65
C LEU A 495 -25.33 0.17 -29.10
N TYR A 496 -26.67 0.17 -29.10
CA TYR A 496 -27.48 1.33 -29.45
C TYR A 496 -27.50 2.42 -28.37
N VAL A 497 -27.16 2.10 -27.11
CA VAL A 497 -27.25 3.05 -25.98
C VAL A 497 -26.33 4.25 -26.20
N SER A 498 -25.05 4.02 -26.55
CA SER A 498 -24.10 5.10 -26.83
C SER A 498 -24.58 5.95 -28.01
N THR A 499 -24.90 5.34 -29.15
CA THR A 499 -25.42 6.06 -30.32
C THR A 499 -26.66 6.90 -29.99
N TYR A 500 -27.56 6.38 -29.14
CA TYR A 500 -28.76 7.10 -28.72
C TYR A 500 -28.43 8.33 -27.88
N ILE A 501 -27.53 8.20 -26.89
CA ILE A 501 -27.09 9.32 -26.05
C ILE A 501 -26.50 10.44 -26.92
N HIS A 502 -25.60 10.09 -27.86
CA HIS A 502 -24.96 11.04 -28.78
C HIS A 502 -25.95 11.75 -29.73
N GLN A 503 -27.13 11.17 -29.96
CA GLN A 503 -28.19 11.81 -30.75
C GLN A 503 -29.08 12.76 -29.93
N GLN A 504 -29.17 12.57 -28.61
CA GLN A 504 -30.09 13.31 -27.74
C GLN A 504 -29.42 14.42 -26.93
N VAL A 505 -28.10 14.36 -26.78
CA VAL A 505 -27.29 15.31 -26.01
C VAL A 505 -26.34 16.05 -26.95
N GLU A 506 -25.96 17.28 -26.60
CA GLU A 506 -24.90 17.99 -27.32
C GLU A 506 -23.62 17.15 -27.39
N GLU A 507 -22.98 17.12 -28.56
CA GLU A 507 -21.80 16.29 -28.85
C GLU A 507 -20.68 16.51 -27.81
N SER A 508 -20.49 17.75 -27.35
CA SER A 508 -19.48 18.09 -26.34
C SER A 508 -19.75 17.49 -24.94
N GLN A 509 -20.98 17.07 -24.66
CA GLN A 509 -21.41 16.50 -23.38
C GLN A 509 -21.79 15.02 -23.48
N ALA A 510 -21.91 14.46 -24.69
CA ALA A 510 -22.36 13.10 -24.91
C ALA A 510 -21.46 12.07 -24.20
N ASP A 511 -20.13 12.20 -24.32
CA ASP A 511 -19.17 11.33 -23.62
C ASP A 511 -19.28 11.43 -22.09
N ARG A 512 -19.59 12.62 -21.57
CA ARG A 512 -19.77 12.85 -20.13
C ARG A 512 -21.03 12.13 -19.62
N VAL A 513 -22.14 12.24 -20.34
CA VAL A 513 -23.40 11.55 -20.01
C VAL A 513 -23.24 10.03 -20.15
N GLU A 514 -22.59 9.59 -21.23
CA GLU A 514 -22.30 8.18 -21.50
C GLU A 514 -21.51 7.55 -20.35
N ARG A 515 -20.40 8.20 -19.94
CA ARG A 515 -19.57 7.74 -18.81
C ARG A 515 -20.36 7.65 -17.52
N PHE A 516 -21.17 8.66 -17.23
CA PHE A 516 -21.95 8.71 -16.00
C PHE A 516 -22.97 7.57 -15.93
N ILE A 517 -23.78 7.37 -16.98
CA ILE A 517 -24.76 6.28 -17.05
C ILE A 517 -24.11 4.91 -16.99
N ARG A 518 -22.95 4.76 -17.65
CA ARG A 518 -22.21 3.51 -17.69
C ARG A 518 -21.67 3.11 -16.32
N VAL A 519 -21.05 4.07 -15.61
CA VAL A 519 -20.30 3.78 -14.37
C VAL A 519 -21.17 3.94 -13.12
N TRP A 520 -21.99 4.99 -13.01
CA TRP A 520 -22.85 5.23 -11.85
C TRP A 520 -24.20 4.52 -11.95
N GLY A 521 -24.68 4.32 -13.18
CA GLY A 521 -25.98 3.74 -13.47
C GLY A 521 -25.93 2.26 -13.84
N ASN A 522 -26.91 1.81 -14.60
CA ASN A 522 -27.02 0.44 -15.09
C ASN A 522 -26.54 0.24 -16.53
N ALA A 523 -25.87 1.24 -17.11
CA ALA A 523 -25.43 1.23 -18.51
C ALA A 523 -26.58 1.03 -19.51
N SER A 524 -27.76 1.58 -19.23
CA SER A 524 -28.87 1.68 -20.17
C SER A 524 -29.35 3.11 -20.39
N ASP A 525 -30.08 3.32 -21.48
CA ASP A 525 -30.78 4.57 -21.83
C ASP A 525 -32.25 4.53 -21.41
N LEU A 526 -32.64 3.61 -20.53
CA LEU A 526 -34.03 3.44 -20.12
C LEU A 526 -34.48 4.55 -19.16
N GLU A 527 -35.71 5.03 -19.39
CA GLU A 527 -36.39 5.97 -18.51
C GLU A 527 -37.69 5.34 -17.96
N TYR A 528 -37.84 5.35 -16.63
CA TYR A 528 -39.00 4.81 -15.94
C TYR A 528 -39.29 5.58 -14.65
N GLU A 529 -40.47 5.39 -14.05
CA GLU A 529 -40.86 5.99 -12.78
C GLU A 529 -41.17 4.90 -11.75
N GLU A 530 -40.59 5.00 -10.56
CA GLU A 530 -40.82 4.07 -9.45
C GLU A 530 -41.06 4.86 -8.17
N ASN A 531 -42.17 4.58 -7.48
CA ASN A 531 -42.57 5.27 -6.23
C ASN A 531 -42.60 6.81 -6.32
N GLY A 532 -42.95 7.36 -7.49
CA GLY A 532 -42.99 8.80 -7.75
C GLY A 532 -41.63 9.43 -8.05
N ILE A 533 -40.56 8.62 -8.16
CA ILE A 533 -39.21 9.06 -8.52
C ILE A 533 -38.95 8.66 -9.97
N LYS A 534 -38.51 9.61 -10.80
CA LYS A 534 -38.11 9.34 -12.18
C LYS A 534 -36.66 8.89 -12.24
N TYR A 535 -36.41 7.84 -13.02
CA TYR A 535 -35.10 7.23 -13.24
C TYR A 535 -34.68 7.34 -14.70
N LEU A 536 -33.40 7.57 -14.94
CA LEU A 536 -32.73 7.52 -16.24
C LEU A 536 -31.44 6.71 -16.09
N GLY A 537 -31.25 5.69 -16.92
CA GLY A 537 -30.08 4.80 -16.84
C GLY A 537 -29.91 4.14 -15.46
N GLY A 538 -31.04 3.82 -14.82
CA GLY A 538 -31.08 3.18 -13.50
C GLY A 538 -30.77 4.11 -12.33
N MET A 539 -30.66 5.43 -12.55
CA MET A 539 -30.40 6.43 -11.50
C MET A 539 -31.53 7.45 -11.40
N PRO A 540 -31.87 7.97 -10.21
CA PRO A 540 -32.79 9.10 -10.09
C PRO A 540 -32.33 10.30 -10.94
N ILE A 541 -33.27 10.97 -11.60
CA ILE A 541 -32.97 12.17 -12.40
C ILE A 541 -32.29 13.26 -11.54
N GLU A 542 -32.62 13.33 -10.25
CA GLU A 542 -31.98 14.29 -9.33
C GLU A 542 -30.45 14.15 -9.25
N PHE A 543 -29.90 12.96 -9.54
CA PHE A 543 -28.43 12.77 -9.53
C PHE A 543 -27.76 13.53 -10.67
N PHE A 544 -28.43 13.64 -11.82
CA PHE A 544 -27.98 14.41 -12.96
C PHE A 544 -27.97 15.91 -12.60
N ASP A 545 -29.04 16.39 -11.96
CA ASP A 545 -29.15 17.78 -11.50
C ASP A 545 -28.06 18.13 -10.47
N ASP A 546 -27.86 17.28 -9.47
CA ASP A 546 -26.89 17.50 -8.38
C ASP A 546 -25.44 17.61 -8.91
N LEU A 547 -25.12 16.88 -9.98
CA LEU A 547 -23.80 16.86 -10.61
C LEU A 547 -23.68 17.76 -11.85
N GLY A 548 -24.77 18.43 -12.26
CA GLY A 548 -24.80 19.27 -13.47
C GLY A 548 -24.57 18.48 -14.76
N ILE A 549 -25.01 17.23 -14.80
CA ILE A 549 -24.90 16.34 -15.96
C ILE A 549 -26.17 16.48 -16.81
N PRO A 550 -26.08 16.70 -18.12
CA PRO A 550 -27.27 16.83 -18.96
C PRO A 550 -28.14 15.57 -18.95
N THR A 551 -29.44 15.75 -18.83
CA THR A 551 -30.44 14.68 -19.00
C THR A 551 -30.89 14.59 -20.45
N PHE A 552 -31.37 13.42 -20.87
CA PHE A 552 -32.05 13.24 -22.16
C PHE A 552 -33.36 12.47 -21.96
N THR A 553 -34.20 12.45 -23.00
CA THR A 553 -35.42 11.62 -23.00
C THR A 553 -35.02 10.18 -23.26
N GLY A 554 -35.16 9.31 -22.25
CA GLY A 554 -34.74 7.91 -22.39
C GLY A 554 -35.80 7.06 -23.10
N ARG A 555 -35.39 5.86 -23.54
CA ARG A 555 -36.33 4.87 -24.07
C ARG A 555 -37.25 4.43 -22.94
N LYS A 556 -38.57 4.48 -23.16
CA LYS A 556 -39.54 3.94 -22.20
C LYS A 556 -39.39 2.41 -22.18
N GLY A 557 -39.07 1.87 -21.01
CA GLY A 557 -38.92 0.43 -20.81
C GLY A 557 -39.53 -0.02 -19.50
N ASP A 558 -39.84 -1.32 -19.42
CA ASP A 558 -40.22 -1.96 -18.17
C ASP A 558 -38.98 -2.13 -17.27
N LYS A 559 -39.20 -2.08 -15.95
CA LYS A 559 -38.15 -2.19 -14.93
C LYS A 559 -37.19 -3.36 -15.23
N PRO A 560 -35.85 -3.18 -15.15
CA PRO A 560 -34.93 -4.31 -15.20
C PRO A 560 -35.18 -5.21 -13.99
N VAL A 561 -35.51 -6.48 -14.24
CA VAL A 561 -35.76 -7.49 -13.20
C VAL A 561 -34.50 -7.65 -12.35
N LYS A 562 -34.60 -7.44 -11.04
CA LYS A 562 -33.54 -7.80 -10.09
C LYS A 562 -33.34 -9.32 -10.16
N VAL A 563 -32.26 -9.77 -10.79
CA VAL A 563 -31.79 -11.15 -10.62
C VAL A 563 -31.19 -11.24 -9.22
N SER A 564 -31.97 -11.74 -8.26
CA SER A 564 -31.44 -12.15 -6.97
C SER A 564 -30.53 -13.35 -7.18
N VAL A 565 -29.23 -13.17 -7.03
CA VAL A 565 -28.31 -14.28 -6.84
C VAL A 565 -28.57 -14.81 -5.43
N GLU A 566 -29.31 -15.91 -5.32
CA GLU A 566 -29.41 -16.61 -4.05
C GLU A 566 -28.02 -17.11 -3.63
N PRO A 567 -27.65 -16.98 -2.34
CA PRO A 567 -26.40 -17.56 -1.86
C PRO A 567 -26.44 -19.07 -2.06
N ILE A 568 -25.38 -19.63 -2.64
CA ILE A 568 -25.17 -21.07 -2.70
C ILE A 568 -25.21 -21.60 -1.27
N LYS A 569 -26.30 -22.29 -0.91
CA LYS A 569 -26.42 -22.99 0.37
C LYS A 569 -25.31 -24.05 0.43
N GLN A 570 -24.44 -23.92 1.42
CA GLN A 570 -23.54 -24.98 1.84
C GLN A 570 -24.37 -26.22 2.20
N LEU A 571 -24.18 -27.31 1.46
CA LEU A 571 -24.65 -28.63 1.81
C LEU A 571 -23.65 -29.22 2.81
N SER A 572 -24.12 -29.48 4.02
CA SER A 572 -23.43 -30.21 5.08
C SER A 572 -23.42 -31.73 4.79
N ASP A 573 -22.31 -32.39 5.16
CA ASP A 573 -22.03 -33.84 5.19
C ASP A 573 -23.25 -34.72 5.58
N SER A 574 -23.54 -35.90 5.04
CA SER A 574 -22.74 -37.14 4.89
C SER A 574 -23.56 -38.20 4.07
N PRO A 575 -23.21 -39.51 4.01
CA PRO A 575 -22.43 -40.17 2.95
C PRO A 575 -23.23 -41.24 2.18
N ASP A 576 -23.03 -41.39 0.87
CA ASP A 576 -23.03 -42.74 0.25
C ASP A 576 -22.41 -42.78 -1.15
N ILE A 577 -21.80 -43.91 -1.44
CA ILE A 577 -20.95 -44.20 -2.60
C ILE A 577 -21.82 -44.63 -3.80
N THR A 578 -21.59 -44.11 -5.01
CA THR A 578 -21.52 -44.89 -6.27
C THR A 578 -21.15 -44.05 -7.51
N GLN A 579 -20.11 -44.53 -8.22
CA GLN A 579 -19.57 -44.29 -9.59
C GLN A 579 -19.94 -43.05 -10.45
N PRO A 580 -18.97 -42.49 -11.21
CA PRO A 580 -19.18 -41.31 -12.07
C PRO A 580 -19.81 -41.66 -13.43
N PRO A 581 -20.77 -40.87 -13.95
CA PRO A 581 -21.14 -40.90 -15.36
C PRO A 581 -20.23 -39.99 -16.21
N GLU A 582 -20.00 -40.42 -17.45
CA GLU A 582 -19.13 -39.83 -18.48
C GLU A 582 -19.43 -38.36 -18.84
N PRO A 583 -18.44 -37.59 -19.36
CA PRO A 583 -18.60 -36.18 -19.71
C PRO A 583 -19.48 -35.97 -20.94
N ILE A 584 -20.60 -35.29 -20.77
CA ILE A 584 -21.42 -34.76 -21.87
C ILE A 584 -20.73 -33.50 -22.41
N VAL A 585 -20.15 -33.59 -23.61
CA VAL A 585 -19.67 -32.42 -24.35
C VAL A 585 -20.89 -31.67 -24.93
N PRO A 586 -21.10 -30.39 -24.62
CA PRO A 586 -22.16 -29.61 -25.25
C PRO A 586 -21.81 -29.38 -26.73
N LYS A 587 -22.67 -29.86 -27.64
CA LYS A 587 -22.62 -29.52 -29.07
C LYS A 587 -22.93 -28.03 -29.23
N VAL A 588 -21.92 -27.23 -29.54
CA VAL A 588 -22.09 -25.86 -30.02
C VAL A 588 -22.60 -25.92 -31.45
N ASP A 589 -23.71 -25.22 -31.73
CA ASP A 589 -24.25 -25.05 -33.07
C ASP A 589 -23.20 -24.36 -33.97
N PRO A 590 -22.73 -25.00 -35.06
CA PRO A 590 -21.73 -24.41 -35.96
C PRO A 590 -22.11 -23.02 -36.48
N ALA A 591 -23.41 -22.75 -36.66
CA ALA A 591 -23.89 -21.44 -37.09
C ALA A 591 -23.67 -20.34 -36.04
N MET A 592 -23.73 -20.69 -34.74
CA MET A 592 -23.45 -19.76 -33.64
C MET A 592 -21.95 -19.47 -33.52
N ALA A 593 -21.10 -20.48 -33.75
CA ALA A 593 -19.65 -20.30 -33.77
C ALA A 593 -19.20 -19.40 -34.92
N ASP A 594 -19.76 -19.61 -36.13
CA ASP A 594 -19.48 -18.75 -37.30
C ASP A 594 -20.02 -17.32 -37.11
N PHE A 595 -21.17 -17.16 -36.45
CA PHE A 595 -21.72 -15.84 -36.10
C PHE A 595 -20.81 -15.08 -35.13
N LEU A 596 -20.34 -15.74 -34.06
CA LEU A 596 -19.43 -15.14 -33.07
C LEU A 596 -18.06 -14.80 -33.68
N LEU A 597 -17.55 -15.65 -34.58
CA LEU A 597 -16.32 -15.40 -35.33
C LEU A 597 -16.49 -14.20 -36.29
N GLY A 598 -17.65 -14.11 -36.95
CA GLY A 598 -18.02 -12.98 -37.79
C GLY A 598 -18.07 -11.66 -37.01
N GLN A 599 -18.67 -11.66 -35.82
CA GLN A 599 -18.70 -10.49 -34.93
C GLN A 599 -17.29 -10.05 -34.50
N ARG A 600 -16.44 -11.00 -34.09
CA ARG A 600 -15.04 -10.72 -33.70
C ARG A 600 -14.23 -10.13 -34.86
N THR A 601 -14.43 -10.66 -36.06
CA THR A 601 -13.72 -10.20 -37.26
C THR A 601 -14.16 -8.79 -37.67
N LEU A 602 -15.46 -8.48 -37.55
CA LEU A 602 -15.99 -7.14 -37.78
C LEU A 602 -15.45 -6.13 -36.75
N GLN A 603 -15.30 -6.54 -35.50
CA GLN A 603 -14.82 -5.69 -34.42
C GLN A 603 -13.33 -5.32 -34.62
N ILE A 604 -12.50 -6.30 -34.99
CA ILE A 604 -11.09 -6.05 -35.36
C ILE A 604 -10.99 -5.13 -36.59
N TRP A 605 -11.87 -5.32 -37.58
CA TRP A 605 -11.89 -4.48 -38.80
C TRP A 605 -12.31 -3.04 -38.51
N ILE A 606 -13.28 -2.82 -37.61
CA ILE A 606 -13.71 -1.47 -37.17
C ILE A 606 -12.58 -0.77 -36.39
N GLU A 607 -11.87 -1.49 -35.52
CA GLU A 607 -10.74 -0.94 -34.75
C GLU A 607 -9.55 -0.55 -35.65
N LEU A 608 -9.19 -1.40 -36.62
CA LEU A 608 -8.13 -1.09 -37.58
C LEU A 608 -8.46 0.16 -38.42
N ASN A 609 -9.72 0.36 -38.78
CA ASN A 609 -10.14 1.55 -39.53
C ASN A 609 -10.27 2.81 -38.66
N ARG A 610 -10.59 2.69 -37.36
CA ARG A 610 -10.53 3.83 -36.42
C ARG A 610 -9.10 4.31 -36.19
N CYS A 611 -8.13 3.40 -36.07
CA CYS A 611 -6.71 3.76 -35.99
C CYS A 611 -6.18 4.40 -37.29
N ALA A 612 -6.63 3.94 -38.46
CA ALA A 612 -6.22 4.52 -39.75
C ALA A 612 -6.74 5.96 -39.94
N MET A 613 -7.98 6.26 -39.54
CA MET A 613 -8.55 7.62 -39.61
C MET A 613 -7.91 8.60 -38.62
N ALA A 614 -7.37 8.13 -37.49
CA ALA A 614 -6.62 8.96 -36.55
C ALA A 614 -5.24 9.39 -37.08
N PHE A 615 -4.62 8.59 -37.97
CA PHE A 615 -3.33 8.93 -38.59
C PHE A 615 -3.45 9.92 -39.76
N GLU A 616 -4.53 9.89 -40.52
CA GLU A 616 -4.75 10.86 -41.63
C GLU A 616 -5.14 12.26 -41.14
N GLY A 617 -5.73 12.38 -39.93
CA GLY A 617 -6.11 13.67 -39.34
C GLY A 617 -4.94 14.53 -38.80
N CYS A 618 -3.77 13.92 -38.54
CA CYS A 618 -2.59 14.62 -38.01
C CYS A 618 -1.62 15.12 -39.12
N GLY A 619 -1.85 14.77 -40.39
CA GLY A 619 -0.95 15.07 -41.51
C GLY A 619 -1.23 16.37 -42.27
N ALA A 620 -2.29 17.12 -41.94
CA ALA A 620 -2.77 18.24 -42.77
C ALA A 620 -2.64 19.64 -42.14
N VAL A 621 -1.82 19.82 -41.10
CA VAL A 621 -1.55 21.15 -40.50
C VAL A 621 -0.05 21.41 -40.39
N PHE A 622 0.68 21.37 -41.50
CA PHE A 622 1.99 22.05 -41.63
C PHE A 622 2.36 22.20 -43.11
N SER A 623 1.78 23.19 -43.81
CA SER A 623 2.29 23.72 -45.08
C SER A 623 1.44 24.90 -45.57
N LEU A 624 2.08 26.08 -45.72
CA LEU A 624 1.59 27.38 -46.24
C LEU A 624 0.91 28.24 -45.15
N THR A 625 1.59 29.12 -44.41
CA THR A 625 2.39 30.29 -44.83
C THR A 625 3.17 30.83 -43.63
#